data_AF-A0A940L794-F1
#
_entry.id   AF-A0A940L794-F1
#
_cell.length_a   1.000
_cell.length_b   1.000
_cell.length_c   1.000
_cell.angle_alpha   90.00
_cell.angle_beta   90.00
_cell.angle_gamma   90.00
#
_symmetry.space_group_name_H-M   'P 1'
#
loop_
_entity.id
_entity.type
_entity.pdbx_description
1 polymer ?
#
loop_
_entity_poly.entity_id
_entity_poly.type
_entity_poly.pdbx_seq_one_letter_code
_entity_poly.pdbx_strand_id
1 'polypeptide(L)'
;MTTTRFFVYGSLTEGMIHYSKIQNFVESLSFARIKATAYRLKVGYPALVKGGSDLVPGQLVELKGSDLLVALLDEFYGYSRLDPDKSLYTRAEVDV
;
A
#
# COMPACT_ATOMS: atom_id res chain seq x y z
N MET A 1 -9.34 -12.21 14.90
CA MET A 1 -8.52 -11.15 14.27
C MET A 1 -7.92 -11.76 13.03
N THR A 2 -8.14 -11.13 11.88
CA THR A 2 -7.63 -11.59 10.59
C THR A 2 -6.36 -10.82 10.28
N THR A 3 -5.31 -11.53 9.88
CA THR A 3 -4.08 -10.89 9.39
C THR A 3 -4.32 -10.43 7.96
N THR A 4 -4.07 -9.15 7.68
CA THR A 4 -4.18 -8.57 6.34
C THR A 4 -2.79 -8.18 5.87
N ARG A 5 -2.44 -8.59 4.65
CA ARG A 5 -1.13 -8.34 4.06
C ARG A 5 -1.20 -7.22 3.02
N PHE A 6 -0.25 -6.30 3.07
CA PHE A 6 -0.10 -5.24 2.08
C PHE A 6 1.33 -5.18 1.58
N PHE A 7 1.51 -5.10 0.27
CA PHE A 7 2.76 -4.59 -0.28
C PHE A 7 2.71 -3.06 -0.25
N VAL A 8 3.65 -2.45 0.46
CA VAL A 8 3.78 -0.99 0.54
C VAL A 8 5.06 -0.53 -0.14
N TYR A 9 4.94 0.54 -0.92
CA TYR A 9 6.04 1.20 -1.60
C TYR A 9 5.90 2.71 -1.36
N GLY A 10 6.86 3.33 -0.70
CA GLY A 10 6.85 4.77 -0.42
C GLY A 10 6.32 5.11 0.97
N SER A 11 5.30 5.97 1.08
CA SER A 11 5.02 6.68 2.34
C SER A 11 4.66 5.81 3.55
N LEU A 12 4.15 4.59 3.35
CA LEU A 12 3.87 3.61 4.42
C LEU A 12 5.02 2.65 4.73
N THR A 13 6.13 2.70 3.99
CA THR A 13 7.33 1.92 4.29
C THR A 13 7.91 2.38 5.64
N GLU A 14 8.47 1.46 6.41
CA GLU A 14 9.14 1.76 7.68
C GLU A 14 10.15 2.90 7.54
N GLY A 15 10.11 3.85 8.48
CA GLY A 15 10.92 5.07 8.44
C GLY A 15 10.37 6.19 7.55
N MET A 16 9.28 5.97 6.80
CA MET A 16 8.63 6.98 5.98
C MET A 16 7.47 7.68 6.71
N ILE A 17 7.07 8.83 6.16
CA ILE A 17 6.20 9.81 6.83
C ILE A 17 4.84 9.28 7.32
N HIS A 18 4.26 8.26 6.67
CA HIS A 18 2.96 7.70 7.05
C HIS A 18 3.05 6.40 7.83
N TYR A 19 4.25 5.82 8.02
CA TYR A 19 4.41 4.55 8.72
C TYR A 19 3.83 4.57 10.15
N SER A 20 3.93 5.70 10.82
CA SER A 20 3.39 5.89 12.17
C SER A 20 1.87 5.68 12.29
N LYS A 21 1.13 5.73 11.17
CA LYS A 21 -0.31 5.44 11.11
C LYS A 21 -0.63 3.96 11.26
N ILE A 22 0.31 3.08 10.88
CA ILE A 22 0.11 1.62 10.91
C ILE A 22 1.01 0.91 11.93
N GLN A 23 2.07 1.55 12.43
CA GLN A 23 3.13 0.92 13.24
C GLN A 23 2.60 0.07 14.42
N ASN A 24 1.54 0.53 15.10
CA ASN A 24 0.97 -0.17 16.27
C ASN A 24 0.14 -1.40 15.88
N PHE A 25 -0.12 -1.60 14.60
CA PHE A 25 -0.86 -2.72 14.05
C PHE A 25 0.03 -3.70 13.28
N VAL A 26 1.33 -3.42 13.14
CA VAL A 26 2.27 -4.28 12.42
C VAL A 26 2.55 -5.56 13.23
N GLU A 27 2.28 -6.72 12.62
CA GLU A 27 2.66 -8.03 13.15
C GLU A 27 4.04 -8.45 12.63
N SER A 28 4.30 -8.20 11.35
CA SER A 28 5.61 -8.47 10.75
C SER A 28 5.89 -7.55 9.55
N LEU A 29 7.18 -7.38 9.26
CA LEU A 29 7.69 -6.61 8.14
C LEU A 29 8.81 -7.39 7.47
N SER A 30 8.78 -7.46 6.14
CA SER A 30 9.86 -8.03 5.35
C SER A 30 10.10 -7.22 4.09
N PHE A 31 11.34 -7.21 3.63
CA PHE A 31 11.68 -6.64 2.33
C PHE A 31 11.01 -7.44 1.21
N ALA A 32 10.44 -6.77 0.22
CA ALA A 32 9.79 -7.43 -0.90
C ALA A 32 9.90 -6.60 -2.20
N ARG A 33 9.64 -7.22 -3.35
CA ARG A 33 9.71 -6.56 -4.66
C ARG A 33 8.58 -7.03 -5.55
N ILE A 34 8.01 -6.12 -6.34
CA ILE A 34 7.02 -6.48 -7.35
C ILE A 34 7.46 -6.04 -8.74
N LYS A 35 6.98 -6.75 -9.76
CA LYS A 35 7.13 -6.35 -11.16
C LYS A 35 6.13 -5.26 -11.52
N ALA A 36 6.61 -4.03 -11.66
CA ALA A 36 5.79 -2.83 -11.86
C ALA A 36 6.63 -1.67 -12.41
N THR A 37 6.00 -0.53 -12.70
CA THR A 37 6.71 0.73 -12.94
C THR A 37 6.22 1.78 -11.95
N ALA A 38 7.16 2.46 -11.31
CA ALA A 38 6.89 3.53 -10.36
C ALA A 38 7.13 4.90 -11.01
N TYR A 39 6.19 5.82 -10.83
CA TYR A 39 6.23 7.19 -11.35
C TYR A 39 6.25 8.18 -10.21
N ARG A 40 7.05 9.23 -10.35
CA ARG A 40 6.96 10.41 -9.48
C ARG A 40 5.98 11.40 -10.08
N LEU A 41 4.81 11.57 -9.46
CA LEU A 41 3.85 12.58 -9.91
C LEU A 41 4.35 13.99 -9.60
N LYS A 42 3.90 14.99 -10.38
CA LYS A 42 4.26 16.41 -10.17
C LYS A 42 3.86 16.93 -8.78
N VAL A 43 2.83 16.34 -8.20
CA VAL A 43 2.34 16.66 -6.84
C VAL A 43 3.18 16.02 -5.73
N GLY A 44 4.31 15.37 -6.06
CA GLY A 44 5.25 14.80 -5.09
C GLY A 44 4.88 13.41 -4.58
N TYR A 45 3.82 12.80 -5.10
CA TYR A 45 3.33 11.50 -4.68
C TYR A 45 3.77 10.37 -5.64
N PRO A 46 4.21 9.19 -5.17
CA PRO A 46 4.55 8.06 -6.04
C PRO A 46 3.31 7.31 -6.53
N ALA A 47 3.21 7.05 -7.82
CA ALA A 47 2.18 6.16 -8.39
C ALA A 47 2.82 4.89 -8.94
N LEU A 48 2.17 3.75 -8.78
CA LEU A 48 2.65 2.47 -9.28
C LEU A 48 1.65 1.86 -10.24
N VAL A 49 2.16 1.37 -11.38
CA VAL A 49 1.37 0.70 -12.41
C VAL A 49 1.84 -0.74 -12.53
N LYS A 50 0.90 -1.69 -12.41
CA LYS A 50 1.16 -3.13 -12.57
C LYS A 50 1.55 -3.45 -14.00
N GLY A 51 2.39 -4.46 -14.19
CA GLY A 51 2.77 -4.95 -15.52
C GLY A 51 3.93 -4.20 -16.18
N GLY A 52 4.61 -3.33 -15.43
CA GLY A 52 5.89 -2.75 -15.84
C GLY A 52 7.02 -3.78 -15.95
N SER A 53 8.18 -3.35 -16.42
CA SER A 53 9.37 -4.20 -16.54
C SER A 53 10.34 -4.09 -15.36
N ASP A 54 10.14 -3.13 -14.47
CA ASP A 54 11.03 -2.87 -13.35
C ASP A 54 10.70 -3.76 -12.15
N LEU A 55 11.71 -3.98 -11.30
CA LEU A 55 11.51 -4.57 -9.97
C LEU A 55 11.46 -3.45 -8.94
N VAL A 56 10.26 -3.07 -8.54
CA VAL A 56 10.05 -1.98 -7.59
C VAL A 56 10.24 -2.51 -6.16
N PRO A 57 11.20 -1.97 -5.37
CA PRO A 57 11.41 -2.36 -3.99
C PRO A 57 10.34 -1.76 -3.07
N GLY A 58 9.97 -2.53 -2.05
CA GLY A 58 9.05 -2.11 -1.00
C GLY A 58 9.14 -3.05 0.19
N GLN A 59 8.05 -3.13 0.94
CA GLN A 59 7.92 -4.03 2.08
C GLN A 59 6.60 -4.78 1.98
N LEU A 60 6.64 -6.07 2.34
CA LEU A 60 5.44 -6.83 2.68
C LEU A 60 5.16 -6.61 4.17
N VAL A 61 4.03 -5.98 4.46
CA VAL A 61 3.57 -5.70 5.82
C VAL A 61 2.44 -6.64 6.15
N GLU A 62 2.57 -7.36 7.26
CA GLU A 62 1.45 -8.07 7.88
C GLU A 62 0.89 -7.18 8.97
N LEU A 63 -0.39 -6.82 8.84
CA LEU A 63 -1.11 -6.03 9.84
C LEU A 63 -2.08 -6.93 10.59
N LYS A 64 -2.18 -6.69 11.89
CA LYS A 64 -3.27 -7.13 12.74
C LYS A 64 -4.54 -6.41 12.31
N GLY A 65 -5.17 -6.99 11.29
CA GLY A 65 -6.24 -6.40 10.54
C GLY A 65 -7.55 -6.36 11.29
N SER A 66 -8.29 -5.29 11.05
CA SER A 66 -9.74 -5.21 11.27
C SER A 66 -10.35 -4.51 10.07
N ASP A 67 -11.62 -4.76 9.79
CA ASP A 67 -12.33 -4.08 8.69
C ASP A 67 -12.30 -2.56 8.85
N LEU A 68 -12.30 -2.07 10.10
CA LEU A 68 -12.15 -0.66 10.43
C LEU A 68 -10.79 -0.10 10.00
N LEU A 69 -9.69 -0.76 10.36
CA LEU A 69 -8.34 -0.32 9.93
C LEU A 69 -8.25 -0.27 8.41
N VAL A 70 -8.75 -1.30 7.74
CA VAL A 70 -8.74 -1.41 6.28
C VAL A 70 -9.62 -0.32 5.64
N ALA A 71 -10.72 0.09 6.30
CA ALA A 71 -11.58 1.19 5.84
C ALA A 71 -10.91 2.57 6.03
N LEU A 72 -10.21 2.77 7.15
CA LEU A 72 -9.45 4.00 7.39
C LEU A 72 -8.31 4.16 6.38
N LEU A 73 -7.65 3.06 6.00
CA LEU A 73 -6.64 3.08 4.94
C LEU A 73 -7.24 3.40 3.56
N ASP A 74 -8.43 2.88 3.26
CA ASP A 74 -9.13 3.24 2.03
C ASP A 74 -9.44 4.72 1.95
N GLU A 75 -10.00 5.28 3.02
CA GLU A 75 -10.30 6.71 3.10
C GLU A 75 -9.01 7.54 2.98
N PHE A 76 -7.95 7.15 3.69
CA PHE A 76 -6.65 7.83 3.65
C PHE A 76 -6.03 7.86 2.25
N TYR A 77 -6.24 6.82 1.45
CA TYR A 77 -5.79 6.73 0.06
C TYR A 77 -6.88 7.09 -0.96
N GLY A 78 -8.04 7.60 -0.54
CA GLY A 78 -9.11 7.95 -1.48
C GLY A 78 -9.60 6.78 -2.33
N TYR A 79 -9.58 5.56 -1.79
CA TYR A 79 -10.24 4.40 -2.39
C TYR A 79 -11.72 4.38 -2.02
N SER A 80 -12.58 4.41 -3.03
CA SER A 80 -14.02 4.29 -2.87
C SER A 80 -14.44 2.83 -2.99
N ARG A 81 -14.95 2.25 -1.91
CA ARG A 81 -15.53 0.89 -1.94
C ARG A 81 -16.85 0.81 -2.72
N LEU A 82 -17.57 1.92 -2.81
CA LEU A 82 -18.87 2.01 -3.47
C LEU A 82 -18.74 2.22 -4.98
N ASP A 83 -17.67 2.91 -5.41
CA ASP A 83 -17.40 3.23 -6.81
C ASP A 83 -15.87 3.20 -7.05
N PRO A 84 -15.27 2.00 -7.17
CA PRO A 84 -13.83 1.85 -7.31
C PRO A 84 -13.22 2.61 -8.50
N ASP A 85 -13.98 2.79 -9.58
CA ASP A 85 -13.54 3.50 -10.79
C ASP A 85 -13.37 5.01 -10.57
N LYS A 86 -13.97 5.57 -9.50
CA LYS A 86 -13.79 6.96 -9.08
C LYS A 86 -12.79 7.13 -7.93
N SER A 87 -11.92 6.15 -7.72
CA SER A 87 -10.91 6.19 -6.68
C SER A 87 -9.62 6.90 -7.11
N LEU A 88 -8.90 7.47 -6.14
CA LEU A 88 -7.53 7.97 -6.37
C LEU A 88 -6.52 6.83 -6.52
N TYR A 89 -6.70 5.76 -5.75
CA TYR A 89 -5.92 4.52 -5.80
C TYR A 89 -6.82 3.35 -6.20
N THR A 90 -6.23 2.31 -6.77
CA THR A 90 -6.91 1.02 -6.96
C THR A 90 -6.35 -0.03 -6.01
N ARG A 91 -7.19 -1.00 -5.64
CA ARG A 91 -6.74 -2.20 -4.92
C ARG A 91 -6.41 -3.28 -5.93
N ALA A 92 -5.25 -3.91 -5.76
CA ALA A 92 -4.84 -5.01 -6.61
C ALA A 92 -4.05 -6.04 -5.82
N GLU A 93 -4.29 -7.31 -6.12
CA GLU A 93 -3.42 -8.40 -5.71
C GLU A 93 -2.19 -8.44 -6.63
N VAL A 94 -1.03 -8.68 -6.01
CA VAL A 94 0.28 -8.68 -6.66
C VAL A 94 1.11 -9.83 -6.11
N ASP A 95 1.96 -10.39 -6.98
CA ASP A 95 2.98 -11.36 -6.60
C ASP A 95 4.19 -10.60 -6.07
N VAL A 96 4.65 -10.96 -4.87
CA VAL A 96 5.70 -10.27 -4.10
C VAL A 96 6.89 -11.18 -3.82
#